data_AF-A0A2H6KKL5-F1
#
_entry.id   AF-A0A2H6KKL5-F1
#
_cell.length_a   1.000
_cell.length_b   1.000
_cell.length_c   1.000
_cell.angle_alpha   90.00
_cell.angle_beta   90.00
_cell.angle_gamma   90.00
#
_symmetry.space_group_name_H-M   'P 1'
#
loop_
_entity.id
_entity.type
_entity.pdbx_description
1 polymer ?
#
loop_
_entity_poly.entity_id
_entity_poly.type
_entity_poly.pdbx_seq_one_letter_code
_entity_poly.pdbx_strand_id
1 'polypeptide(L)'
;MPLSDDKHLTAAVKGIAMSIVNNISRLSTELKSFIEKSKIKTNLQTAIDNVKDIGNQFTDGDNGDDSNTDHGAKIDAALQKVSAAITQLEGLLGKMADDGGAIQEKIKEIETNLGELNNIWKDEQDGRIKKKQKDAEDLMLELQDEIKKLQSEIGAIGDPSPIPLREAEQAELTQLQSVVTEQLEKIEEIIREDKSTGVKGFLTILREGMFENFLSRSHPLKDGMKLSELAVQAVICFEGLFEYFDEELTPKNSRLVRTLHSQSTGPHAAMVENIRSVLNALLGHLINTNLKTYDFDHTFREKVHELTVSVGALSAKTFGEGRNPELLNIFKSGMSALTTELSHAYVNAYSGKHFVGDLVTKSTEQPTEQVLSTEGRNCAKVCLTILETVNSGLKGLRKGCIKSGSGMQINLSNGLGKAFQRLGYDVASSPTTQDGELRNKKGFTGENIYSDLLVYKHNTGKGDKTYQLVSDDDDNKEKKDKHGVIRQLNTHLGRYYYVSHYYIPPNPKSPSNIYHLLQWLLGLYFNPIYSTLGEYFKELFEKPENYKDKKYSEIDESQLSLLATTTIRPKTLKDTLRLVCLDSADTLIAFLGHGHPDGRYAVDFYTNTDGLSYLATPVNVLTCW
;
A
#
# COMPACT_ATOMS: atom_id res chain seq x y z
N MET A 1 65.59 37.64 -46.80
CA MET A 1 65.92 36.41 -47.56
C MET A 1 65.24 36.48 -48.91
N PRO A 2 65.95 36.24 -50.02
CA PRO A 2 65.29 36.14 -51.33
C PRO A 2 64.43 34.88 -51.36
N LEU A 3 63.21 35.00 -51.90
CA LEU A 3 62.36 33.86 -52.22
C LEU A 3 63.09 32.97 -53.22
N SER A 4 63.21 31.68 -52.90
CA SER A 4 63.74 30.68 -53.81
C SER A 4 62.87 30.63 -55.08
N ASP A 5 63.47 30.82 -56.26
CA ASP A 5 62.86 30.73 -57.59
C ASP A 5 62.49 29.28 -58.00
N ASP A 6 62.21 28.42 -57.02
CA ASP A 6 61.85 27.04 -57.28
C ASP A 6 60.38 26.94 -57.73
N LYS A 7 60.22 26.85 -59.06
CA LYS A 7 58.92 26.69 -59.73
C LYS A 7 58.14 25.46 -59.25
N HIS A 8 58.82 24.41 -58.78
CA HIS A 8 58.17 23.21 -58.27
C HIS A 8 57.59 23.44 -56.87
N LEU A 9 58.32 24.16 -56.00
CA LEU A 9 57.84 24.52 -54.66
C LEU A 9 56.63 25.46 -54.73
N THR A 10 56.65 26.43 -55.65
CA THR A 10 55.53 27.36 -55.86
C THR A 10 54.27 26.63 -56.34
N ALA A 11 54.41 25.67 -57.26
CA ALA A 11 53.28 24.86 -57.73
C ALA A 11 52.71 23.95 -56.62
N ALA A 12 53.57 23.34 -55.81
CA ALA A 12 53.16 22.49 -54.69
C ALA A 12 52.39 23.28 -53.62
N VAL A 13 52.91 24.45 -53.22
CA VAL A 13 52.24 25.33 -52.25
C VAL A 13 50.89 25.81 -52.77
N LYS A 14 50.79 26.14 -54.07
CA LYS A 14 49.53 26.57 -54.70
C LYS A 14 48.49 25.43 -54.75
N GLY A 15 48.93 24.20 -55.02
CA GLY A 15 48.06 23.01 -54.99
C GLY A 15 47.51 22.71 -53.60
N ILE A 16 48.37 22.79 -52.58
CA ILE A 16 47.97 22.62 -51.17
C ILE A 16 46.98 23.71 -50.76
N ALA A 17 47.26 24.98 -51.07
CA ALA A 17 46.37 26.09 -50.77
C ALA A 17 44.99 25.93 -51.44
N MET A 18 44.94 25.48 -52.70
CA MET A 18 43.67 25.23 -53.40
C MET A 18 42.89 24.05 -52.80
N SER A 19 43.57 22.99 -52.38
CA SER A 19 42.93 21.87 -51.68
C SER A 19 42.30 22.31 -50.36
N ILE A 20 43.01 23.13 -49.58
CA ILE A 20 42.51 23.70 -48.32
C ILE A 20 41.29 24.59 -48.57
N VAL A 21 41.35 25.49 -49.55
CA VAL A 21 40.22 26.38 -49.91
C VAL A 21 38.99 25.57 -50.33
N ASN A 22 39.18 24.50 -51.12
CA ASN A 22 38.08 23.64 -51.55
C ASN A 22 37.45 22.87 -50.39
N ASN A 23 38.26 22.34 -49.48
CA ASN A 23 37.76 21.62 -48.30
C ASN A 23 37.01 22.56 -47.34
N ILE A 24 37.51 23.78 -47.11
CA ILE A 24 36.82 24.80 -46.31
C ILE A 24 35.49 25.20 -46.95
N SER A 25 35.45 25.33 -48.28
CA SER A 25 34.21 25.67 -49.00
C SER A 25 33.17 24.56 -48.91
N ARG A 26 33.60 23.29 -48.96
CA ARG A 26 32.71 22.13 -48.80
C ARG A 26 32.17 22.03 -47.37
N LEU A 27 33.04 22.21 -46.37
CA LEU A 27 32.64 22.26 -44.96
C LEU A 27 31.65 23.39 -44.70
N SER A 28 31.87 24.59 -45.28
CA SER A 28 30.94 25.72 -45.16
C SER A 28 29.56 25.40 -45.73
N THR A 29 29.51 24.67 -46.84
CA THR A 29 28.27 24.24 -47.48
C THR A 29 27.52 23.22 -46.63
N GLU A 30 28.23 22.23 -46.08
CA GLU A 30 27.65 21.25 -45.16
C GLU A 30 27.17 21.89 -43.86
N LEU A 31 27.89 22.88 -43.32
CA LEU A 31 27.48 23.61 -42.12
C LEU A 31 26.17 24.39 -42.37
N LYS A 32 26.04 25.04 -43.53
CA LYS A 32 24.80 25.71 -43.94
C LYS A 32 23.65 24.72 -44.09
N SER A 33 23.90 23.60 -44.79
CA SER A 33 22.92 22.50 -44.95
C SER A 33 22.49 21.93 -43.61
N PHE A 34 23.42 21.75 -42.66
CA PHE A 34 23.11 21.30 -41.30
C PHE A 34 22.23 22.32 -40.56
N ILE A 35 22.55 23.61 -40.61
CA ILE A 35 21.74 24.65 -39.95
C ILE A 35 20.31 24.68 -40.52
N GLU A 36 20.15 24.57 -41.84
CA GLU A 36 18.84 24.55 -42.49
C GLU A 36 18.05 23.26 -42.20
N LYS A 37 18.71 22.09 -42.30
CA LYS A 37 18.05 20.78 -42.14
C LYS A 37 17.78 20.40 -40.69
N SER A 38 18.67 20.80 -39.77
CA SER A 38 18.54 20.45 -38.35
C SER A 38 17.34 21.10 -37.68
N LYS A 39 16.77 22.16 -38.29
CA LYS A 39 15.63 22.92 -37.77
C LYS A 39 15.83 23.38 -36.32
N ILE A 40 17.08 23.46 -35.83
CA ILE A 40 17.38 23.76 -34.42
C ILE A 40 16.73 25.08 -34.00
N LYS A 41 16.80 26.11 -34.85
CA LYS A 41 16.14 27.40 -34.58
C LYS A 41 14.63 27.26 -34.43
N THR A 42 13.99 26.53 -35.33
CA THR A 42 12.53 26.33 -35.31
C THR A 42 12.12 25.50 -34.09
N ASN A 43 12.80 24.38 -33.84
CA ASN A 43 12.51 23.51 -32.71
C ASN A 43 12.73 24.21 -31.37
N LEU A 44 13.80 25.03 -31.26
CA LEU A 44 14.07 25.82 -30.06
C LEU A 44 13.01 26.91 -29.87
N GLN A 45 12.55 27.55 -30.95
CA GLN A 45 11.46 28.52 -30.88
C GLN A 45 10.16 27.83 -30.44
N THR A 46 9.81 26.68 -31.01
CA THR A 46 8.66 25.88 -30.58
C THR A 46 8.77 25.47 -29.12
N ALA A 47 9.96 25.07 -28.65
CA ALA A 47 10.16 24.74 -27.24
C ALA A 47 9.98 25.96 -26.32
N ILE A 48 10.48 27.13 -26.72
CA ILE A 48 10.28 28.39 -25.99
C ILE A 48 8.79 28.76 -25.95
N ASP A 49 8.08 28.59 -27.07
CA ASP A 49 6.65 28.91 -27.16
C ASP A 49 5.82 27.93 -26.32
N ASN A 50 6.16 26.63 -26.32
CA ASN A 50 5.53 25.64 -25.45
C ASN A 50 5.78 25.94 -23.96
N VAL A 51 6.98 26.39 -23.58
CA VAL A 51 7.27 26.78 -22.19
C VAL A 51 6.49 28.04 -21.77
N LYS A 52 6.30 28.99 -22.68
CA LYS A 52 5.43 30.16 -22.43
C LYS A 52 3.97 29.74 -22.29
N ASP A 53 3.50 28.82 -23.13
CA ASP A 53 2.14 28.30 -23.06
C ASP A 53 1.89 27.60 -21.71
N ILE A 54 2.83 26.76 -21.26
CA ILE A 54 2.81 26.19 -19.90
C ILE A 54 2.73 27.31 -18.86
N GLY A 55 3.55 28.37 -18.97
CA GLY A 55 3.48 29.50 -18.05
C GLY A 55 2.10 30.17 -18.00
N ASN A 56 1.48 30.38 -19.16
CA ASN A 56 0.13 30.97 -19.27
C ASN A 56 -0.95 30.07 -18.68
N GLN A 57 -0.75 28.75 -18.71
CA GLN A 57 -1.64 27.76 -18.11
C GLN A 57 -1.63 27.76 -16.56
N PHE A 58 -0.75 28.55 -15.92
CA PHE A 58 -0.64 28.63 -14.46
C PHE A 58 -0.64 30.08 -13.93
N THR A 59 -0.98 31.08 -14.75
CA THR A 59 -1.07 32.48 -14.28
C THR A 59 -2.48 32.84 -13.83
N ASP A 60 -2.61 33.36 -12.61
CA ASP A 60 -3.86 33.78 -11.93
C ASP A 60 -4.56 35.02 -12.54
N GLY A 61 -4.48 35.19 -13.86
CA GLY A 61 -5.04 36.34 -14.56
C GLY A 61 -6.35 35.98 -15.24
N ASP A 62 -7.43 36.64 -14.79
CA ASP A 62 -8.77 36.82 -15.35
C ASP A 62 -8.81 37.07 -16.88
N ASN A 63 -8.35 36.10 -17.67
CA ASN A 63 -8.68 35.99 -19.08
C ASN A 63 -9.98 35.21 -19.11
N GLY A 64 -11.10 35.91 -19.20
CA GLY A 64 -12.47 35.38 -19.20
C GLY A 64 -12.80 34.45 -20.36
N ASP A 65 -11.98 33.42 -20.60
CA ASP A 65 -12.28 32.28 -21.43
C ASP A 65 -12.47 31.07 -20.53
N ASP A 66 -13.74 30.74 -20.33
CA ASP A 66 -14.34 29.65 -19.56
C ASP A 66 -14.01 28.26 -20.17
N SER A 67 -12.76 28.09 -20.62
CA SER A 67 -12.35 26.90 -21.35
C SER A 67 -11.70 25.88 -20.40
N ASN A 68 -12.42 24.78 -20.23
CA ASN A 68 -12.09 23.53 -19.52
C ASN A 68 -10.79 22.82 -20.01
N THR A 69 -9.89 23.54 -20.68
CA THR A 69 -8.65 23.03 -21.26
C THR A 69 -7.42 23.35 -20.42
N ASP A 70 -7.43 24.47 -19.70
CA ASP A 70 -6.28 24.91 -18.89
C ASP A 70 -6.04 24.02 -17.65
N HIS A 71 -4.77 23.77 -17.32
CA HIS A 71 -4.36 22.98 -16.16
C HIS A 71 -4.48 23.76 -14.84
N GLY A 72 -4.20 25.07 -14.82
CA GLY A 72 -4.39 25.91 -13.64
C GLY A 72 -5.85 25.93 -13.18
N ALA A 73 -6.78 26.25 -14.09
CA ALA A 73 -8.21 26.23 -13.82
C ALA A 73 -8.73 24.85 -13.35
N LYS A 74 -8.17 23.74 -13.87
CA LYS A 74 -8.50 22.38 -13.41
C LYS A 74 -8.03 22.11 -11.98
N ILE A 75 -6.86 22.62 -11.61
CA ILE A 75 -6.33 22.53 -10.25
C ILE A 75 -7.19 23.36 -9.31
N ASP A 76 -7.56 24.59 -9.69
CA ASP A 76 -8.44 25.44 -8.88
C ASP A 76 -9.83 24.81 -8.70
N ALA A 77 -10.42 24.26 -9.76
CA ALA A 77 -11.68 23.55 -9.68
C ALA A 77 -11.58 22.29 -8.78
N ALA A 78 -10.45 21.58 -8.81
CA ALA A 78 -10.20 20.45 -7.92
C ALA A 78 -10.05 20.91 -6.46
N LEU A 79 -9.29 21.98 -6.22
CA LEU A 79 -9.10 22.58 -4.89
C LEU A 79 -10.41 23.12 -4.32
N GLN A 80 -11.27 23.73 -5.14
CA GLN A 80 -12.61 24.16 -4.73
C GLN A 80 -13.48 22.98 -4.32
N LYS A 81 -13.45 21.86 -5.06
CA LYS A 81 -14.18 20.64 -4.67
C LYS A 81 -13.70 20.08 -3.35
N VAL A 82 -12.37 20.04 -3.12
CA VAL A 82 -11.78 19.59 -1.86
C VAL A 82 -12.15 20.54 -0.72
N SER A 83 -12.06 21.86 -0.94
CA SER A 83 -12.45 22.87 0.04
C SER A 83 -13.92 22.73 0.42
N ALA A 84 -14.82 22.52 -0.55
CA ALA A 84 -16.23 22.29 -0.28
C ALA A 84 -16.47 21.01 0.54
N ALA A 85 -15.75 19.92 0.26
CA ALA A 85 -15.83 18.69 1.04
C ALA A 85 -15.30 18.88 2.48
N ILE A 86 -14.22 19.64 2.65
CA ILE A 86 -13.69 19.99 3.97
C ILE A 86 -14.71 20.82 4.75
N THR A 87 -15.35 21.82 4.13
CA THR A 87 -16.41 22.61 4.79
C THR A 87 -17.61 21.76 5.20
N GLN A 88 -18.00 20.75 4.40
CA GLN A 88 -19.04 19.80 4.80
C GLN A 88 -18.61 18.98 6.02
N LEU A 89 -17.38 18.49 6.05
CA LEU A 89 -16.81 17.77 7.20
C LEU A 89 -16.75 18.64 8.45
N GLU A 90 -16.35 19.91 8.32
CA GLU A 90 -16.37 20.89 9.42
C GLU A 90 -17.79 21.09 9.98
N GLY A 91 -18.82 21.10 9.12
CA GLY A 91 -20.22 21.15 9.55
C GLY A 91 -20.69 19.89 10.30
N LEU A 92 -20.17 18.72 9.92
CA LEU A 92 -20.48 17.45 10.59
C LEU A 92 -19.78 17.31 11.94
N LEU A 93 -18.52 17.72 12.03
CA LEU A 93 -17.65 17.54 13.19
C LEU A 93 -17.68 18.71 14.18
N GLY A 94 -18.09 19.90 13.75
CA GLY A 94 -18.00 21.14 14.54
C GLY A 94 -16.64 21.81 14.41
N LYS A 95 -16.58 23.12 14.68
CA LYS A 95 -15.29 23.84 14.73
C LYS A 95 -14.56 23.42 16.00
N MET A 96 -13.24 23.18 15.91
CA MET A 96 -12.40 22.87 17.07
C MET A 96 -12.47 23.98 18.12
N ALA A 97 -13.39 23.86 19.08
CA ALA A 97 -13.22 24.13 20.51
C ALA A 97 -14.56 24.14 21.26
N ASP A 98 -15.65 24.72 20.73
CA ASP A 98 -16.85 24.96 21.58
C ASP A 98 -18.22 24.91 20.85
N ASP A 99 -18.24 24.76 19.51
CA ASP A 99 -19.49 24.68 18.73
C ASP A 99 -19.72 23.23 18.24
N GLY A 100 -20.72 22.54 18.81
CA GLY A 100 -21.03 21.14 18.43
C GLY A 100 -21.51 21.03 16.97
N GLY A 101 -20.98 20.06 16.22
CA GLY A 101 -21.44 19.73 14.86
C GLY A 101 -22.69 18.85 14.83
N ALA A 102 -23.19 18.57 13.63
CA ALA A 102 -24.41 17.78 13.42
C ALA A 102 -24.34 16.36 14.04
N ILE A 103 -23.15 15.75 14.09
CA ILE A 103 -22.95 14.44 14.73
C ILE A 103 -23.15 14.55 16.25
N GLN A 104 -22.59 15.59 16.88
CA GLN A 104 -22.75 15.82 18.32
C GLN A 104 -24.21 16.17 18.68
N GLU A 105 -24.93 16.89 17.82
CA GLU A 105 -26.37 17.11 18.00
C GLU A 105 -27.16 15.80 17.95
N LYS A 106 -26.85 14.92 16.97
CA LYS A 106 -27.49 13.60 16.88
C LYS A 106 -27.13 12.69 18.05
N ILE A 107 -25.90 12.77 18.56
CA ILE A 107 -25.51 12.04 19.78
C ILE A 107 -26.31 12.55 20.99
N LYS A 108 -26.46 13.88 21.17
CA LYS A 108 -27.30 14.45 22.24
C LYS A 108 -28.77 14.04 22.11
N GLU A 109 -29.30 13.98 20.89
CA GLU A 109 -30.66 13.50 20.63
C GLU A 109 -30.80 12.01 21.00
N ILE A 110 -29.82 11.17 20.65
CA ILE A 110 -29.76 9.76 21.05
C ILE A 110 -29.65 9.63 22.58
N GLU A 111 -28.78 10.39 23.24
CA GLU A 111 -28.65 10.41 24.71
C GLU A 111 -29.97 10.81 25.37
N THR A 112 -30.67 11.79 24.82
CA THR A 112 -31.99 12.23 25.31
C THR A 112 -33.02 11.11 25.13
N ASN A 113 -33.13 10.54 23.93
CA ASN A 113 -34.05 9.44 23.63
C ASN A 113 -33.76 8.19 24.48
N LEU A 114 -32.48 7.89 24.73
CA LEU A 114 -32.06 6.82 25.63
C LEU A 114 -32.40 7.14 27.09
N GLY A 115 -32.28 8.39 27.52
CA GLY A 115 -32.74 8.84 28.83
C GLY A 115 -34.25 8.71 29.00
N GLU A 116 -35.03 9.05 27.97
CA GLU A 116 -36.48 8.84 27.94
C GLU A 116 -36.84 7.36 27.96
N LEU A 117 -36.18 6.53 27.15
CA LEU A 117 -36.32 5.07 27.19
C LEU A 117 -35.98 4.54 28.58
N ASN A 118 -34.88 4.99 29.19
CA ASN A 118 -34.52 4.60 30.54
C ASN A 118 -35.62 4.97 31.55
N ASN A 119 -36.22 6.17 31.46
CA ASN A 119 -37.35 6.56 32.31
C ASN A 119 -38.64 5.78 32.03
N ILE A 120 -38.79 5.19 30.84
CA ILE A 120 -39.91 4.31 30.50
C ILE A 120 -39.73 2.91 31.15
N TRP A 121 -38.49 2.39 31.19
CA TRP A 121 -38.17 1.00 31.55
C TRP A 121 -37.41 0.81 32.88
N LYS A 122 -37.07 1.89 33.61
CA LYS A 122 -36.28 1.84 34.86
C LYS A 122 -36.86 0.83 35.87
N ASP A 123 -35.99 0.06 36.51
CA ASP A 123 -36.40 -1.01 37.44
C ASP A 123 -36.89 -0.53 38.82
N GLU A 124 -36.77 0.77 39.12
CA GLU A 124 -37.30 1.43 40.32
C GLU A 124 -38.78 1.82 40.14
N GLN A 125 -39.50 2.16 41.23
CA GLN A 125 -40.94 2.53 41.20
C GLN A 125 -41.30 3.74 40.29
N ASP A 126 -40.31 4.42 39.72
CA ASP A 126 -40.48 5.60 38.86
C ASP A 126 -40.60 5.30 37.35
N GLY A 127 -40.36 4.06 36.91
CA GLY A 127 -40.49 3.71 35.48
C GLY A 127 -41.95 3.74 35.01
N ARG A 128 -42.27 4.47 33.92
CA ARG A 128 -43.67 4.64 33.44
C ARG A 128 -44.40 3.31 33.18
N ILE A 129 -43.73 2.33 32.56
CA ILE A 129 -44.34 1.02 32.28
C ILE A 129 -44.54 0.21 33.57
N LYS A 130 -43.56 0.21 34.47
CA LYS A 130 -43.63 -0.52 35.74
C LYS A 130 -44.68 0.07 36.69
N LYS A 131 -44.86 1.40 36.65
CA LYS A 131 -45.96 2.08 37.34
C LYS A 131 -47.32 1.67 36.79
N LYS A 132 -47.52 1.74 35.47
CA LYS A 132 -48.76 1.26 34.81
C LYS A 132 -49.04 -0.22 35.09
N GLN A 133 -47.99 -1.03 35.15
CA GLN A 133 -48.07 -2.45 35.50
C GLN A 133 -48.50 -2.63 36.95
N LYS A 134 -47.88 -1.90 37.88
CA LYS A 134 -48.27 -1.92 39.29
C LYS A 134 -49.68 -1.40 39.51
N ASP A 135 -50.09 -0.34 38.83
CA ASP A 135 -51.46 0.17 38.83
C ASP A 135 -52.44 -0.92 38.36
N ALA A 136 -52.09 -1.71 37.34
CA ALA A 136 -52.90 -2.82 36.84
C ALA A 136 -52.94 -4.03 37.79
N GLU A 137 -51.82 -4.39 38.42
CA GLU A 137 -51.74 -5.40 39.48
C GLU A 137 -52.60 -5.00 40.69
N ASP A 138 -52.48 -3.76 41.14
CA ASP A 138 -53.23 -3.21 42.27
C ASP A 138 -54.74 -3.18 41.94
N LEU A 139 -55.14 -2.76 40.71
CA LEU A 139 -56.53 -2.84 40.21
C LEU A 139 -57.09 -4.27 40.17
N MET A 140 -56.27 -5.25 39.78
CA MET A 140 -56.67 -6.66 39.73
C MET A 140 -56.83 -7.25 41.14
N LEU A 141 -55.97 -6.86 42.09
CA LEU A 141 -56.10 -7.23 43.50
C LEU A 141 -57.35 -6.60 44.13
N GLU A 142 -57.64 -5.33 43.83
CA GLU A 142 -58.89 -4.67 44.24
C GLU A 142 -60.11 -5.41 43.70
N LEU A 143 -60.11 -5.78 42.42
CA LEU A 143 -61.20 -6.57 41.82
C LEU A 143 -61.35 -7.94 42.49
N GLN A 144 -60.24 -8.62 42.84
CA GLN A 144 -60.30 -9.88 43.58
C GLN A 144 -60.94 -9.72 44.96
N ASP A 145 -60.61 -8.65 45.68
CA ASP A 145 -61.16 -8.38 47.01
C ASP A 145 -62.64 -7.95 46.94
N GLU A 146 -63.04 -7.20 45.92
CA GLU A 146 -64.45 -6.90 45.65
C GLU A 146 -65.26 -8.17 45.34
N ILE A 147 -64.73 -9.08 44.51
CA ILE A 147 -65.37 -10.37 44.22
C ILE A 147 -65.54 -11.20 45.50
N LYS A 148 -64.49 -11.30 46.34
CA LYS A 148 -64.58 -12.01 47.63
C LYS A 148 -65.63 -11.40 48.55
N LYS A 149 -65.71 -10.07 48.59
CA LYS A 149 -66.70 -9.35 49.39
C LYS A 149 -68.12 -9.64 48.90
N LEU A 150 -68.37 -9.58 47.60
CA LEU A 150 -69.66 -9.94 47.00
C LEU A 150 -70.06 -11.40 47.29
N GLN A 151 -69.10 -12.34 47.19
CA GLN A 151 -69.33 -13.74 47.55
C GLN A 151 -69.74 -13.91 49.03
N SER A 152 -69.13 -13.12 49.93
CA SER A 152 -69.45 -13.13 51.36
C SER A 152 -70.82 -12.52 51.66
N GLU A 153 -71.19 -11.45 50.94
CA GLU A 153 -72.48 -10.77 51.07
C GLU A 153 -73.61 -11.66 50.55
N ILE A 154 -73.46 -12.31 49.39
CA ILE A 154 -74.43 -13.27 48.83
C ILE A 154 -74.62 -14.47 49.77
N GLY A 155 -73.52 -14.98 50.36
CA GLY A 155 -73.56 -16.04 51.36
C GLY A 155 -74.27 -15.65 52.67
N ALA A 156 -74.34 -14.35 52.98
CA ALA A 156 -74.97 -13.82 54.19
C ALA A 156 -76.45 -13.43 54.00
N ILE A 157 -76.99 -13.44 52.76
CA ILE A 157 -78.41 -13.14 52.51
C ILE A 157 -79.26 -14.27 53.10
N GLY A 158 -79.89 -14.05 54.24
CA GLY A 158 -80.79 -15.04 54.87
C GLY A 158 -82.15 -15.10 54.19
N ASP A 159 -82.41 -16.15 53.40
CA ASP A 159 -83.72 -16.75 53.00
C ASP A 159 -84.75 -16.11 52.01
N PRO A 160 -84.68 -14.86 51.48
CA PRO A 160 -85.73 -14.37 50.56
C PRO A 160 -85.49 -14.64 49.06
N SER A 161 -84.34 -15.19 48.64
CA SER A 161 -84.02 -15.42 47.22
C SER A 161 -83.97 -16.92 46.89
N PRO A 162 -84.47 -17.41 45.75
CA PRO A 162 -84.48 -18.84 45.43
C PRO A 162 -83.06 -19.43 45.45
N ILE A 163 -82.86 -20.53 46.19
CA ILE A 163 -81.58 -21.26 46.33
C ILE A 163 -80.84 -21.43 44.98
N PRO A 164 -81.49 -21.81 43.86
CA PRO A 164 -80.81 -22.00 42.57
C PRO A 164 -80.20 -20.72 41.99
N LEU A 165 -80.77 -19.56 42.28
CA LEU A 165 -80.27 -18.27 41.78
C LEU A 165 -78.99 -17.87 42.51
N ARG A 166 -78.95 -18.08 43.83
CA ARG A 166 -77.76 -17.82 44.65
C ARG A 166 -76.60 -18.73 44.27
N GLU A 167 -76.87 -20.01 44.02
CA GLU A 167 -75.86 -20.97 43.57
C GLU A 167 -75.29 -20.59 42.19
N ALA A 168 -76.13 -20.09 41.28
CA ALA A 168 -75.70 -19.60 39.97
C ALA A 168 -74.81 -18.34 40.08
N GLU A 169 -75.22 -17.33 40.86
CA GLU A 169 -74.43 -16.11 41.10
C GLU A 169 -73.08 -16.42 41.79
N GLN A 170 -73.05 -17.37 42.73
CA GLN A 170 -71.83 -17.82 43.40
C GLN A 170 -70.87 -18.52 42.42
N ALA A 171 -71.41 -19.33 41.50
CA ALA A 171 -70.64 -20.04 40.49
C ALA A 171 -70.04 -19.08 39.45
N GLU A 172 -70.81 -18.08 38.99
CA GLU A 172 -70.31 -17.04 38.07
C GLU A 172 -69.19 -16.20 38.72
N LEU A 173 -69.34 -15.82 39.99
CA LEU A 173 -68.30 -15.08 40.73
C LEU A 173 -67.03 -15.92 40.95
N THR A 174 -67.16 -17.23 41.20
CA THR A 174 -66.02 -18.15 41.31
C THR A 174 -65.32 -18.31 39.95
N GLN A 175 -66.07 -18.39 38.86
CA GLN A 175 -65.50 -18.45 37.52
C GLN A 175 -64.75 -17.16 37.17
N LEU A 176 -65.31 -15.99 37.48
CA LEU A 176 -64.66 -14.70 37.27
C LEU A 176 -63.37 -14.60 38.08
N GLN A 177 -63.39 -15.01 39.36
CA GLN A 177 -62.19 -15.03 40.22
C GLN A 177 -61.08 -15.94 39.66
N SER A 178 -61.45 -17.09 39.09
CA SER A 178 -60.52 -17.99 38.41
C SER A 178 -59.88 -17.33 37.19
N VAL A 179 -60.67 -16.65 36.35
CA VAL A 179 -60.16 -15.95 35.15
C VAL A 179 -59.21 -14.81 35.54
N VAL A 180 -59.55 -14.02 36.55
CA VAL A 180 -58.71 -12.91 37.03
C VAL A 180 -57.37 -13.45 37.55
N THR A 181 -57.38 -14.54 38.32
CA THR A 181 -56.16 -15.19 38.82
C THR A 181 -55.28 -15.71 37.68
N GLU A 182 -55.87 -16.40 36.71
CA GLU A 182 -55.15 -16.96 35.57
C GLU A 182 -54.52 -15.86 34.68
N GLN A 183 -55.21 -14.73 34.49
CA GLN A 183 -54.68 -13.60 33.74
C GLN A 183 -53.51 -12.92 34.47
N LEU A 184 -53.56 -12.85 35.81
CA LEU A 184 -52.47 -12.30 36.62
C LEU A 184 -51.20 -13.16 36.49
N GLU A 185 -51.33 -14.48 36.60
CA GLU A 185 -50.24 -15.43 36.38
C GLU A 185 -49.65 -15.33 34.96
N LYS A 186 -50.51 -15.17 33.94
CA LYS A 186 -50.07 -14.98 32.54
C LYS A 186 -49.29 -13.67 32.35
N ILE A 187 -49.72 -12.58 32.96
CA ILE A 187 -49.02 -11.30 32.89
C ILE A 187 -47.63 -11.42 33.53
N GLU A 188 -47.54 -12.01 34.72
CA GLU A 188 -46.26 -12.26 35.40
C GLU A 188 -45.33 -13.15 34.56
N GLU A 189 -45.87 -14.19 33.92
CA GLU A 189 -45.13 -15.05 33.02
C GLU A 189 -44.58 -14.29 31.81
N ILE A 190 -45.40 -13.49 31.13
CA ILE A 190 -44.97 -12.68 29.97
C ILE A 190 -43.84 -11.73 30.36
N ILE A 191 -43.92 -11.10 31.53
CA ILE A 191 -42.91 -10.16 32.01
C ILE A 191 -41.60 -10.88 32.34
N ARG A 192 -41.70 -12.03 33.03
CA ARG A 192 -40.54 -12.86 33.34
C ARG A 192 -39.85 -13.34 32.05
N GLU A 193 -40.63 -13.74 31.04
CA GLU A 193 -40.10 -14.11 29.72
C GLU A 193 -39.39 -12.92 29.05
N ASP A 194 -40.00 -11.74 29.00
CA ASP A 194 -39.43 -10.54 28.37
C ASP A 194 -38.20 -9.98 29.12
N LYS A 195 -38.02 -10.33 30.40
CA LYS A 195 -36.79 -10.00 31.16
C LYS A 195 -35.61 -10.90 30.80
N SER A 196 -35.86 -12.18 30.54
CA SER A 196 -34.80 -13.12 30.11
C SER A 196 -34.57 -13.11 28.60
N THR A 197 -35.62 -12.87 27.81
CA THR A 197 -35.65 -12.93 26.34
C THR A 197 -36.36 -11.70 25.78
N GLY A 198 -36.46 -11.48 24.47
CA GLY A 198 -37.12 -10.29 23.94
C GLY A 198 -36.39 -8.98 24.26
N VAL A 199 -37.12 -7.86 24.33
CA VAL A 199 -36.52 -6.52 24.28
C VAL A 199 -35.81 -6.16 25.59
N LYS A 200 -36.37 -6.48 26.78
CA LYS A 200 -35.67 -6.16 28.03
C LYS A 200 -34.48 -7.08 28.28
N GLY A 201 -34.57 -8.35 27.89
CA GLY A 201 -33.42 -9.27 27.88
C GLY A 201 -32.27 -8.71 27.03
N PHE A 202 -32.58 -8.29 25.79
CA PHE A 202 -31.59 -7.70 24.89
C PHE A 202 -30.94 -6.43 25.48
N LEU A 203 -31.74 -5.51 26.01
CA LEU A 203 -31.23 -4.27 26.62
C LEU A 203 -30.43 -4.54 27.89
N THR A 204 -30.78 -5.57 28.65
CA THR A 204 -30.03 -6.01 29.84
C THR A 204 -28.64 -6.50 29.44
N ILE A 205 -28.56 -7.35 28.43
CA ILE A 205 -27.30 -7.88 27.89
C ILE A 205 -26.45 -6.77 27.28
N LEU A 206 -27.05 -5.82 26.54
CA LEU A 206 -26.31 -4.65 26.06
C LEU A 206 -25.77 -3.80 27.22
N ARG A 207 -26.56 -3.56 28.27
CA ARG A 207 -26.10 -2.81 29.45
C ARG A 207 -24.96 -3.54 30.16
N GLU A 208 -25.11 -4.83 30.42
CA GLU A 208 -24.15 -5.60 31.21
C GLU A 208 -22.88 -5.91 30.40
N GLY A 209 -23.04 -6.36 29.15
CA GLY A 209 -21.95 -6.67 28.23
C GLY A 209 -21.19 -5.43 27.75
N MET A 210 -21.88 -4.42 27.19
CA MET A 210 -21.21 -3.24 26.64
C MET A 210 -20.88 -2.16 27.68
N PHE A 211 -21.77 -1.85 28.63
CA PHE A 211 -21.51 -0.73 29.54
C PHE A 211 -20.77 -1.16 30.80
N GLU A 212 -21.24 -2.19 31.49
CA GLU A 212 -20.64 -2.59 32.76
C GLU A 212 -19.30 -3.32 32.54
N ASN A 213 -19.25 -4.29 31.62
CA ASN A 213 -18.05 -5.09 31.40
C ASN A 213 -17.03 -4.41 30.48
N PHE A 214 -17.47 -3.83 29.35
CA PHE A 214 -16.56 -3.24 28.37
C PHE A 214 -16.15 -1.78 28.68
N LEU A 215 -17.03 -0.98 29.31
CA LEU A 215 -16.73 0.43 29.62
C LEU A 215 -16.39 0.72 31.09
N SER A 216 -16.90 -0.04 32.08
CA SER A 216 -16.97 0.47 33.47
C SER A 216 -16.20 -0.31 34.56
N ARG A 217 -16.25 -1.66 34.64
CA ARG A 217 -15.98 -2.35 35.92
C ARG A 217 -14.72 -3.19 36.07
N SER A 218 -14.07 -3.68 35.01
CA SER A 218 -12.93 -4.62 35.20
C SER A 218 -11.70 -4.31 34.34
N HIS A 219 -11.86 -3.83 33.11
CA HIS A 219 -10.75 -3.45 32.23
C HIS A 219 -11.15 -2.24 31.37
N PRO A 220 -11.29 -1.03 31.97
CA PRO A 220 -11.75 0.14 31.24
C PRO A 220 -10.88 0.40 30.01
N LEU A 221 -11.49 0.91 28.94
CA LEU A 221 -10.75 1.44 27.80
C LEU A 221 -9.75 2.50 28.30
N LYS A 222 -8.46 2.18 28.21
CA LYS A 222 -7.35 3.05 28.60
C LYS A 222 -6.69 3.55 27.33
N ASP A 223 -6.33 4.83 27.34
CA ASP A 223 -5.48 5.39 26.30
C ASP A 223 -4.17 4.60 26.18
N GLY A 224 -3.79 4.28 24.94
CA GLY A 224 -2.57 3.52 24.64
C GLY A 224 -2.70 2.01 24.77
N MET A 225 -3.90 1.45 24.93
CA MET A 225 -4.11 0.01 24.84
C MET A 225 -3.65 -0.56 23.51
N LYS A 226 -3.06 -1.76 23.55
CA LYS A 226 -2.66 -2.46 22.32
C LYS A 226 -3.89 -3.00 21.61
N LEU A 227 -3.83 -3.09 20.29
CA LEU A 227 -4.91 -3.66 19.47
C LEU A 227 -5.27 -5.09 19.89
N SER A 228 -4.28 -5.91 20.27
CA SER A 228 -4.52 -7.27 20.76
C SER A 228 -5.29 -7.30 22.09
N GLU A 229 -5.07 -6.33 22.98
CA GLU A 229 -5.79 -6.19 24.24
C GLU A 229 -7.24 -5.74 24.00
N LEU A 230 -7.44 -4.80 23.07
CA LEU A 230 -8.78 -4.37 22.63
C LEU A 230 -9.56 -5.52 22.00
N ALA A 231 -8.90 -6.37 21.20
CA ALA A 231 -9.53 -7.53 20.59
C ALA A 231 -10.01 -8.55 21.63
N VAL A 232 -9.27 -8.76 22.73
CA VAL A 232 -9.73 -9.60 23.86
C VAL A 232 -10.99 -9.03 24.49
N GLN A 233 -11.05 -7.72 24.73
CA GLN A 233 -12.25 -7.07 25.29
C GLN A 233 -13.44 -7.16 24.33
N ALA A 234 -13.20 -7.01 23.02
CA ALA A 234 -14.23 -7.17 22.01
C ALA A 234 -14.83 -8.58 22.02
N VAL A 235 -14.02 -9.64 22.18
CA VAL A 235 -14.53 -11.02 22.30
C VAL A 235 -15.54 -11.13 23.45
N ILE A 236 -15.19 -10.64 24.65
CA ILE A 236 -16.07 -10.71 25.83
C ILE A 236 -17.39 -9.97 25.58
N CYS A 237 -17.32 -8.80 24.93
CA CYS A 237 -18.49 -8.00 24.60
C CYS A 237 -19.44 -8.72 23.64
N PHE A 238 -18.90 -9.30 22.56
CA PHE A 238 -19.72 -10.00 21.57
C PHE A 238 -20.24 -11.36 22.08
N GLU A 239 -19.52 -12.05 22.94
CA GLU A 239 -19.95 -13.35 23.47
C GLU A 239 -21.26 -13.24 24.26
N GLY A 240 -21.42 -12.21 25.10
CA GLY A 240 -22.69 -12.00 25.82
C GLY A 240 -23.88 -11.74 24.88
N LEU A 241 -23.65 -11.00 23.78
CA LEU A 241 -24.67 -10.77 22.77
C LEU A 241 -25.05 -12.06 22.02
N PHE A 242 -24.06 -12.92 21.80
CA PHE A 242 -24.22 -14.21 21.18
C PHE A 242 -24.99 -15.20 22.08
N GLU A 243 -24.68 -15.27 23.37
CA GLU A 243 -25.44 -16.06 24.36
C GLU A 243 -26.93 -15.65 24.37
N TYR A 244 -27.23 -14.35 24.30
CA TYR A 244 -28.61 -13.86 24.17
C TYR A 244 -29.32 -14.43 22.93
N PHE A 245 -28.65 -14.43 21.77
CA PHE A 245 -29.23 -14.98 20.56
C PHE A 245 -29.46 -16.48 20.66
N ASP A 246 -28.59 -17.23 21.34
CA ASP A 246 -28.80 -18.66 21.58
C ASP A 246 -30.06 -18.90 22.41
N GLU A 247 -30.30 -18.08 23.44
CA GLU A 247 -31.50 -18.16 24.27
C GLU A 247 -32.77 -17.78 23.49
N GLU A 248 -32.75 -16.69 22.73
CA GLU A 248 -33.87 -16.23 21.88
C GLU A 248 -34.23 -17.25 20.81
N LEU A 249 -33.21 -17.95 20.26
CA LEU A 249 -33.36 -18.95 19.20
C LEU A 249 -33.64 -20.37 19.70
N THR A 250 -33.67 -20.61 21.02
CA THR A 250 -33.95 -21.93 21.60
C THR A 250 -35.46 -22.12 21.87
N PRO A 251 -36.11 -23.15 21.29
CA PRO A 251 -37.55 -23.41 21.48
C PRO A 251 -37.96 -23.65 22.94
N LYS A 252 -39.14 -23.17 23.34
CA LYS A 252 -39.67 -23.24 24.72
C LYS A 252 -39.65 -24.65 25.33
N ASN A 253 -40.01 -25.68 24.56
CA ASN A 253 -40.11 -27.06 25.04
C ASN A 253 -38.74 -27.72 25.32
N SER A 254 -37.64 -27.16 24.80
CA SER A 254 -36.28 -27.64 25.07
C SER A 254 -35.62 -26.94 26.27
N ARG A 255 -36.16 -25.81 26.75
CA ARG A 255 -35.60 -25.06 27.88
C ARG A 255 -35.71 -25.80 29.23
N LEU A 256 -36.63 -26.76 29.33
CA LEU A 256 -36.85 -27.59 30.53
C LEU A 256 -35.93 -28.82 30.61
N VAL A 257 -35.29 -29.23 29.52
CA VAL A 257 -34.37 -30.37 29.47
C VAL A 257 -33.00 -29.87 29.04
N ARG A 258 -32.22 -29.37 30.01
CA ARG A 258 -30.80 -29.04 29.83
C ARG A 258 -30.01 -30.32 29.55
N THR A 259 -30.05 -30.79 28.31
CA THR A 259 -29.01 -31.66 27.77
C THR A 259 -27.99 -30.78 27.10
N LEU A 260 -26.71 -30.98 27.42
CA LEU A 260 -25.53 -30.22 26.98
C LEU A 260 -25.32 -30.13 25.45
N HIS A 261 -26.30 -30.51 24.63
CA HIS A 261 -26.18 -30.66 23.18
C HIS A 261 -27.46 -30.28 22.40
N SER A 262 -28.41 -29.51 22.95
CA SER A 262 -29.53 -29.01 22.15
C SER A 262 -29.06 -27.88 21.22
N GLN A 263 -28.46 -28.24 20.08
CA GLN A 263 -28.20 -27.29 19.00
C GLN A 263 -29.55 -26.70 18.56
N SER A 264 -29.66 -25.37 18.57
CA SER A 264 -30.78 -24.68 17.94
C SER A 264 -30.77 -25.04 16.45
N THR A 265 -31.84 -25.68 15.97
CA THR A 265 -31.91 -26.32 14.63
C THR A 265 -32.45 -25.39 13.54
N GLY A 266 -32.60 -24.10 13.83
CA GLY A 266 -33.11 -23.11 12.87
C GLY A 266 -32.03 -22.62 11.88
N PRO A 267 -32.37 -22.31 10.61
CA PRO A 267 -31.44 -21.72 9.63
C PRO A 267 -30.74 -20.45 10.14
N HIS A 268 -31.48 -19.73 10.97
CA HIS A 268 -31.11 -18.49 11.62
C HIS A 268 -30.08 -18.65 12.74
N ALA A 269 -30.18 -19.70 13.55
CA ALA A 269 -29.17 -20.04 14.54
C ALA A 269 -27.85 -20.42 13.86
N ALA A 270 -27.91 -21.19 12.77
CA ALA A 270 -26.72 -21.51 11.97
C ALA A 270 -26.05 -20.26 11.38
N MET A 271 -26.83 -19.26 10.94
CA MET A 271 -26.28 -17.99 10.44
C MET A 271 -25.60 -17.17 11.56
N VAL A 272 -26.22 -17.07 12.74
CA VAL A 272 -25.64 -16.36 13.89
C VAL A 272 -24.37 -17.07 14.37
N GLU A 273 -24.36 -18.40 14.44
CA GLU A 273 -23.18 -19.19 14.76
C GLU A 273 -22.06 -19.03 13.73
N ASN A 274 -22.39 -18.95 12.45
CA ASN A 274 -21.40 -18.65 11.41
C ASN A 274 -20.80 -17.25 11.61
N ILE A 275 -21.61 -16.24 11.90
CA ILE A 275 -21.11 -14.88 12.23
C ILE A 275 -20.21 -14.92 13.47
N ARG A 276 -20.62 -15.64 14.53
CA ARG A 276 -19.83 -15.85 15.76
C ARG A 276 -18.47 -16.46 15.45
N SER A 277 -18.46 -17.56 14.70
CA SER A 277 -17.24 -18.27 14.33
C SER A 277 -16.27 -17.39 13.54
N VAL A 278 -16.76 -16.68 12.52
CA VAL A 278 -15.92 -15.82 11.68
C VAL A 278 -15.41 -14.60 12.45
N LEU A 279 -16.25 -13.98 13.29
CA LEU A 279 -15.82 -12.86 14.16
C LEU A 279 -14.75 -13.30 15.16
N ASN A 280 -14.93 -14.44 15.82
CA ASN A 280 -13.95 -14.98 16.75
C ASN A 280 -12.64 -15.35 16.04
N ALA A 281 -12.69 -15.82 14.79
CA ALA A 281 -11.49 -16.05 13.98
C ALA A 281 -10.75 -14.75 13.62
N LEU A 282 -11.49 -13.68 13.30
CA LEU A 282 -10.94 -12.34 13.04
C LEU A 282 -10.28 -11.76 14.30
N LEU A 283 -11.00 -11.76 15.42
CA LEU A 283 -10.48 -11.28 16.70
C LEU A 283 -9.31 -12.14 17.18
N GLY A 284 -9.36 -13.46 17.01
CA GLY A 284 -8.25 -14.36 17.30
C GLY A 284 -6.99 -14.06 16.48
N HIS A 285 -7.13 -13.67 15.21
CA HIS A 285 -6.01 -13.20 14.40
C HIS A 285 -5.44 -11.87 14.95
N LEU A 286 -6.29 -10.95 15.41
CA LEU A 286 -5.85 -9.70 16.04
C LEU A 286 -5.14 -9.93 17.39
N ILE A 287 -5.60 -10.90 18.18
CA ILE A 287 -5.03 -11.27 19.49
C ILE A 287 -3.65 -11.91 19.33
N ASN A 288 -3.46 -12.77 18.32
CA ASN A 288 -2.23 -13.53 18.17
C ASN A 288 -1.09 -12.69 17.60
N THR A 289 -0.24 -12.16 18.48
CA THR A 289 0.94 -11.36 18.10
C THR A 289 2.20 -12.17 17.81
N ASN A 290 2.22 -13.47 18.11
CA ASN A 290 3.43 -14.29 18.03
C ASN A 290 3.66 -14.91 16.63
N LEU A 291 2.61 -14.98 15.81
CA LEU A 291 2.66 -15.67 14.51
C LEU A 291 2.53 -14.72 13.31
N LYS A 292 2.46 -13.40 13.53
CA LYS A 292 2.25 -12.41 12.46
C LYS A 292 3.26 -11.27 12.54
N THR A 293 3.68 -10.79 11.37
CA THR A 293 4.57 -9.62 11.25
C THR A 293 3.80 -8.31 11.34
N TYR A 294 2.53 -8.29 10.93
CA TYR A 294 1.66 -7.13 10.89
C TYR A 294 0.28 -7.48 11.44
N ASP A 295 -0.40 -6.51 12.07
CA ASP A 295 -1.77 -6.70 12.56
C ASP A 295 -2.81 -6.70 11.44
N PHE A 296 -2.58 -5.89 10.39
CA PHE A 296 -3.40 -5.83 9.19
C PHE A 296 -2.64 -6.46 8.02
N ASP A 297 -2.92 -7.73 7.77
CA ASP A 297 -2.34 -8.50 6.68
C ASP A 297 -3.42 -9.06 5.74
N HIS A 298 -3.01 -9.93 4.81
CA HIS A 298 -3.94 -10.60 3.90
C HIS A 298 -5.00 -11.42 4.65
N THR A 299 -4.59 -12.13 5.71
CA THR A 299 -5.45 -12.97 6.53
C THR A 299 -6.51 -12.11 7.24
N PHE A 300 -6.12 -10.95 7.78
CA PHE A 300 -7.05 -9.98 8.34
C PHE A 300 -8.10 -9.57 7.30
N ARG A 301 -7.68 -9.21 6.09
CA ARG A 301 -8.58 -8.79 5.01
C ARG A 301 -9.55 -9.89 4.59
N GLU A 302 -9.06 -11.12 4.44
CA GLU A 302 -9.91 -12.28 4.14
C GLU A 302 -10.97 -12.48 5.20
N LYS A 303 -10.59 -12.41 6.48
CA LYS A 303 -11.53 -12.57 7.60
C LYS A 303 -12.56 -11.44 7.69
N VAL A 304 -12.18 -10.20 7.41
CA VAL A 304 -13.13 -9.07 7.30
C VAL A 304 -14.10 -9.32 6.15
N HIS A 305 -13.62 -9.83 5.01
CA HIS A 305 -14.48 -10.16 3.87
C HIS A 305 -15.46 -11.30 4.20
N GLU A 306 -14.98 -12.39 4.78
CA GLU A 306 -15.80 -13.51 5.26
C GLU A 306 -16.88 -13.05 6.24
N LEU A 307 -16.53 -12.14 7.15
CA LEU A 307 -17.48 -11.57 8.11
C LEU A 307 -18.53 -10.72 7.40
N THR A 308 -18.11 -9.88 6.46
CA THR A 308 -19.01 -9.04 5.64
C THR A 308 -20.02 -9.90 4.88
N VAL A 309 -19.56 -10.99 4.25
CA VAL A 309 -20.43 -11.93 3.53
C VAL A 309 -21.40 -12.63 4.49
N SER A 310 -20.91 -13.10 5.64
CA SER A 310 -21.71 -13.81 6.65
C SER A 310 -22.81 -12.91 7.23
N VAL A 311 -22.48 -11.65 7.54
CA VAL A 311 -23.44 -10.64 8.01
C VAL A 311 -24.44 -10.28 6.91
N GLY A 312 -23.97 -10.14 5.67
CA GLY A 312 -24.83 -9.87 4.50
C GLY A 312 -25.87 -10.96 4.27
N ALA A 313 -25.49 -12.23 4.45
CA ALA A 313 -26.33 -13.41 4.30
C ALA A 313 -27.44 -13.53 5.37
N LEU A 314 -27.34 -12.79 6.48
CA LEU A 314 -28.36 -12.76 7.52
C LEU A 314 -29.67 -12.16 6.94
N SER A 315 -30.64 -13.01 6.60
CA SER A 315 -31.88 -12.59 5.92
C SER A 315 -32.96 -12.23 6.94
N ALA A 316 -33.51 -11.02 6.84
CA ALA A 316 -34.39 -10.45 7.87
C ALA A 316 -35.86 -10.29 7.44
N LYS A 317 -36.36 -11.16 6.54
CA LYS A 317 -37.77 -11.08 6.12
C LYS A 317 -38.73 -11.77 7.11
N THR A 318 -38.29 -12.81 7.82
CA THR A 318 -39.01 -13.46 8.93
C THR A 318 -38.01 -14.27 9.74
N PHE A 319 -37.84 -13.99 11.03
CA PHE A 319 -36.86 -14.66 11.90
C PHE A 319 -37.56 -15.40 13.04
N GLY A 320 -37.17 -16.65 13.30
CA GLY A 320 -37.77 -17.53 14.32
C GLY A 320 -39.26 -17.86 14.06
N GLU A 321 -40.00 -18.12 15.14
CA GLU A 321 -41.49 -18.19 15.14
C GLU A 321 -42.16 -16.80 15.03
N GLY A 322 -41.41 -15.74 14.69
CA GLY A 322 -41.94 -14.38 14.58
C GLY A 322 -41.88 -13.54 15.86
N ARG A 323 -40.97 -13.85 16.80
CA ARG A 323 -40.70 -12.98 17.96
C ARG A 323 -39.49 -12.09 17.66
N ASN A 324 -39.72 -10.78 17.62
CA ASN A 324 -38.72 -9.70 17.60
C ASN A 324 -37.70 -9.67 16.43
N PRO A 325 -38.12 -9.76 15.15
CA PRO A 325 -37.22 -9.66 13.99
C PRO A 325 -36.39 -8.35 13.95
N GLU A 326 -36.85 -7.30 14.63
CA GLU A 326 -36.18 -6.00 14.72
C GLU A 326 -34.84 -6.08 15.47
N LEU A 327 -34.72 -6.92 16.51
CA LEU A 327 -33.49 -7.04 17.30
C LEU A 327 -32.33 -7.61 16.50
N LEU A 328 -32.62 -8.59 15.65
CA LEU A 328 -31.62 -9.15 14.74
C LEU A 328 -31.25 -8.15 13.63
N ASN A 329 -32.18 -7.32 13.17
CA ASN A 329 -31.88 -6.25 12.22
C ASN A 329 -30.90 -5.22 12.82
N ILE A 330 -31.06 -4.87 14.09
CA ILE A 330 -30.12 -4.02 14.82
C ILE A 330 -28.73 -4.66 14.84
N PHE A 331 -28.65 -5.96 15.17
CA PHE A 331 -27.37 -6.69 15.14
C PHE A 331 -26.74 -6.71 13.74
N LYS A 332 -27.53 -7.01 12.70
CA LYS A 332 -27.05 -6.98 11.31
C LYS A 332 -26.48 -5.61 10.95
N SER A 333 -27.21 -4.54 11.29
CA SER A 333 -26.79 -3.17 10.99
C SER A 333 -25.51 -2.80 11.72
N GLY A 334 -25.42 -3.10 13.01
CA GLY A 334 -24.21 -2.84 13.82
C GLY A 334 -23.00 -3.62 13.30
N MET A 335 -23.17 -4.90 12.98
CA MET A 335 -22.10 -5.71 12.41
C MET A 335 -21.68 -5.25 11.01
N SER A 336 -22.63 -4.79 10.18
CA SER A 336 -22.32 -4.25 8.85
C SER A 336 -21.49 -2.96 8.96
N ALA A 337 -21.84 -2.09 9.91
CA ALA A 337 -21.07 -0.87 10.19
C ALA A 337 -19.66 -1.22 10.69
N LEU A 338 -19.54 -2.19 11.61
CA LEU A 338 -18.24 -2.67 12.08
C LEU A 338 -17.37 -3.20 10.92
N THR A 339 -17.92 -4.05 10.06
CA THR A 339 -17.16 -4.58 8.90
C THR A 339 -16.74 -3.48 7.93
N THR A 340 -17.53 -2.41 7.82
CA THR A 340 -17.20 -1.25 6.98
C THR A 340 -15.98 -0.52 7.54
N GLU A 341 -15.97 -0.20 8.83
CA GLU A 341 -14.81 0.46 9.45
C GLU A 341 -13.54 -0.39 9.37
N LEU A 342 -13.66 -1.70 9.59
CA LEU A 342 -12.52 -2.62 9.46
C LEU A 342 -12.00 -2.73 8.02
N SER A 343 -12.85 -2.49 7.02
CA SER A 343 -12.46 -2.52 5.60
C SER A 343 -11.59 -1.34 5.18
N HIS A 344 -11.55 -0.26 5.97
CA HIS A 344 -10.69 0.90 5.72
C HIS A 344 -9.23 0.68 6.12
N ALA A 345 -8.91 -0.42 6.82
CA ALA A 345 -7.55 -0.72 7.24
C ALA A 345 -6.61 -0.88 6.02
N TYR A 346 -5.47 -0.18 6.05
CA TYR A 346 -4.45 -0.34 5.02
C TYR A 346 -3.81 -1.73 5.12
N VAL A 347 -3.95 -2.50 4.04
CA VAL A 347 -3.24 -3.77 3.85
C VAL A 347 -2.33 -3.61 2.65
N ASN A 348 -1.03 -3.88 2.85
CA ASN A 348 -0.04 -3.78 1.78
C ASN A 348 -0.47 -4.62 0.56
N ALA A 349 -0.43 -4.03 -0.64
CA ALA A 349 -0.88 -4.67 -1.88
C ALA A 349 -0.16 -6.00 -2.21
N TYR A 350 1.03 -6.19 -1.65
CA TYR A 350 1.86 -7.39 -1.79
C TYR A 350 1.75 -8.35 -0.59
N SER A 351 0.98 -8.00 0.46
CA SER A 351 0.74 -8.87 1.60
C SER A 351 0.05 -10.16 1.14
N GLY A 352 0.61 -11.32 1.49
CA GLY A 352 0.10 -12.63 1.07
C GLY A 352 0.29 -12.96 -0.41
N LYS A 353 1.06 -12.18 -1.18
CA LYS A 353 1.41 -12.56 -2.56
C LYS A 353 2.39 -13.72 -2.53
N HIS A 354 1.99 -14.84 -3.12
CA HIS A 354 2.85 -15.98 -3.38
C HIS A 354 3.26 -15.99 -4.85
N PHE A 355 4.38 -16.64 -5.15
CA PHE A 355 4.73 -16.95 -6.53
C PHE A 355 3.62 -17.79 -7.17
N VAL A 356 3.25 -17.47 -8.41
CA VAL A 356 2.13 -18.11 -9.11
C VAL A 356 2.44 -19.59 -9.42
N GLY A 357 3.71 -20.00 -9.36
CA GLY A 357 4.11 -21.40 -9.47
C GLY A 357 5.52 -21.64 -8.93
N ASP A 358 5.98 -22.88 -9.09
CA ASP A 358 7.33 -23.28 -8.68
C ASP A 358 8.39 -22.48 -9.42
N LEU A 359 9.41 -21.98 -8.71
CA LEU A 359 10.52 -21.22 -9.30
C LEU A 359 11.48 -22.13 -10.08
N VAL A 360 11.50 -23.42 -9.75
CA VAL A 360 12.42 -24.41 -10.30
C VAL A 360 11.63 -25.63 -10.73
N THR A 361 11.97 -26.18 -11.90
CA THR A 361 11.35 -27.36 -12.49
C THR A 361 12.43 -28.33 -12.94
N LYS A 362 12.07 -29.58 -13.26
CA LYS A 362 13.02 -30.54 -13.84
C LYS A 362 13.22 -30.22 -15.32
N SER A 363 14.45 -30.29 -15.80
CA SER A 363 14.75 -30.13 -17.22
C SER A 363 14.05 -31.23 -18.04
N THR A 364 13.44 -30.81 -19.14
CA THR A 364 12.81 -31.72 -20.12
C THR A 364 13.86 -32.52 -20.91
N GLU A 365 15.08 -31.98 -21.03
CA GLU A 365 16.18 -32.61 -21.74
C GLU A 365 17.02 -33.51 -20.82
N GLN A 366 17.17 -33.12 -19.55
CA GLN A 366 17.90 -33.89 -18.53
C GLN A 366 17.10 -33.96 -17.21
N PRO A 367 16.27 -34.99 -16.98
CA PRO A 367 15.35 -35.05 -15.82
C PRO A 367 16.01 -35.01 -14.43
N THR A 368 17.32 -35.20 -14.35
CA THR A 368 18.13 -35.08 -13.13
C THR A 368 18.58 -33.66 -12.81
N GLU A 369 18.46 -32.73 -13.77
CA GLU A 369 18.87 -31.34 -13.63
C GLU A 369 17.66 -30.43 -13.31
N GLN A 370 17.88 -29.48 -12.42
CA GLN A 370 16.91 -28.46 -12.06
C GLN A 370 17.13 -27.19 -12.89
N VAL A 371 16.07 -26.68 -13.52
CA VAL A 371 16.09 -25.45 -14.32
C VAL A 371 15.04 -24.46 -13.83
N LEU A 372 15.28 -23.16 -14.03
CA LEU A 372 14.30 -22.13 -13.70
C LEU A 372 13.03 -22.30 -14.55
N SER A 373 11.87 -22.26 -13.90
CA SER A 373 10.59 -22.09 -14.59
C SER A 373 10.48 -20.71 -15.24
N THR A 374 9.41 -20.46 -16.00
CA THR A 374 9.11 -19.10 -16.51
C THR A 374 9.00 -18.10 -15.36
N GLU A 375 8.24 -18.43 -14.32
CA GLU A 375 8.08 -17.58 -13.13
C GLU A 375 9.43 -17.37 -12.43
N GLY A 376 10.19 -18.46 -12.18
CA GLY A 376 11.51 -18.39 -11.57
C GLY A 376 12.49 -17.51 -12.35
N ARG A 377 12.45 -17.57 -13.68
CA ARG A 377 13.26 -16.71 -14.55
C ARG A 377 12.84 -15.25 -14.45
N ASN A 378 11.54 -14.97 -14.43
CA ASN A 378 11.01 -13.61 -14.29
C ASN A 378 11.39 -13.02 -12.91
N CYS A 379 11.19 -13.77 -11.82
CA CYS A 379 11.60 -13.35 -10.48
C CYS A 379 13.10 -13.09 -10.39
N ALA A 380 13.93 -13.96 -10.97
CA ALA A 380 15.38 -13.75 -11.02
C ALA A 380 15.74 -12.47 -11.77
N LYS A 381 15.11 -12.20 -12.92
CA LYS A 381 15.34 -10.97 -13.69
C LYS A 381 14.92 -9.70 -12.95
N VAL A 382 13.80 -9.75 -12.22
CA VAL A 382 13.37 -8.66 -11.32
C VAL A 382 14.45 -8.41 -10.26
N CYS A 383 14.93 -9.46 -9.59
CA CYS A 383 15.97 -9.35 -8.58
C CYS A 383 17.26 -8.72 -9.13
N LEU A 384 17.73 -9.18 -10.30
CA LEU A 384 18.93 -8.64 -10.93
C LEU A 384 18.74 -7.20 -11.41
N THR A 385 17.55 -6.85 -11.90
CA THR A 385 17.23 -5.47 -12.31
C THR A 385 17.27 -4.52 -11.12
N ILE A 386 16.71 -4.91 -9.97
CA ILE A 386 16.68 -4.09 -8.76
C ILE A 386 18.06 -3.95 -8.12
N LEU A 387 18.93 -4.96 -8.28
CA LEU A 387 20.24 -5.02 -7.63
C LEU A 387 21.12 -3.80 -7.94
N GLU A 388 21.12 -3.29 -9.17
CA GLU A 388 21.90 -2.11 -9.55
C GLU A 388 21.41 -0.84 -8.86
N THR A 389 20.09 -0.66 -8.80
CA THR A 389 19.44 0.46 -8.12
C THR A 389 19.70 0.40 -6.62
N VAL A 390 19.58 -0.78 -6.00
CA VAL A 390 19.87 -0.97 -4.58
C VAL A 390 21.34 -0.69 -4.28
N ASN A 391 22.27 -1.24 -5.06
CA ASN A 391 23.70 -0.99 -4.89
C ASN A 391 24.05 0.51 -5.02
N SER A 392 23.50 1.19 -6.02
CA SER A 392 23.74 2.62 -6.25
C SER A 392 23.10 3.51 -5.18
N GLY A 393 21.85 3.22 -4.82
CA GLY A 393 21.10 3.93 -3.79
C GLY A 393 21.73 3.79 -2.41
N LEU A 394 22.06 2.56 -2.00
CA LEU A 394 22.74 2.31 -0.72
C LEU A 394 24.14 2.93 -0.66
N LYS A 395 24.87 2.94 -1.78
CA LYS A 395 26.14 3.69 -1.88
C LYS A 395 25.93 5.19 -1.68
N GLY A 396 24.92 5.76 -2.32
CA GLY A 396 24.55 7.17 -2.16
C GLY A 396 24.18 7.49 -0.72
N LEU A 397 23.31 6.68 -0.12
CA LEU A 397 22.86 6.84 1.26
C LEU A 397 24.01 6.71 2.26
N ARG A 398 24.85 5.68 2.16
CA ARG A 398 26.05 5.50 3.00
C ARG A 398 26.93 6.75 2.99
N LYS A 399 27.23 7.27 1.79
CA LYS A 399 28.07 8.47 1.65
C LYS A 399 27.37 9.72 2.16
N GLY A 400 26.07 9.89 1.90
CA GLY A 400 25.29 11.05 2.34
C GLY A 400 25.16 11.11 3.86
N CYS A 401 24.88 9.96 4.49
CA CYS A 401 24.80 9.80 5.94
C CYS A 401 26.09 10.21 6.64
N ILE A 402 27.26 9.78 6.17
CA ILE A 402 28.53 10.11 6.84
C ILE A 402 29.06 11.49 6.50
N LYS A 403 28.98 11.93 5.23
CA LYS A 403 29.63 13.18 4.78
C LYS A 403 28.87 14.43 5.19
N SER A 404 27.55 14.39 5.12
CA SER A 404 26.70 15.57 5.32
C SER A 404 25.57 15.34 6.31
N GLY A 405 25.21 14.09 6.60
CA GLY A 405 24.05 13.73 7.42
C GLY A 405 24.37 13.27 8.84
N SER A 406 25.63 13.20 9.27
CA SER A 406 26.03 12.42 10.47
C SER A 406 25.30 12.90 11.72
N GLY A 407 25.21 14.23 11.92
CA GLY A 407 24.49 14.84 13.03
C GLY A 407 23.04 15.23 12.72
N MET A 408 22.51 14.90 11.54
CA MET A 408 21.17 15.31 11.13
C MET A 408 20.12 14.26 11.53
N GLN A 409 19.05 14.70 12.19
CA GLN A 409 17.84 13.91 12.39
C GLN A 409 17.02 13.79 11.10
N ILE A 410 16.08 12.86 11.04
CA ILE A 410 15.27 12.61 9.84
C ILE A 410 14.04 13.52 9.82
N ASN A 411 14.22 14.79 9.47
CA ASN A 411 13.13 15.78 9.34
C ASN A 411 13.39 16.80 8.22
N LEU A 412 12.35 17.52 7.80
CA LEU A 412 12.40 18.43 6.65
C LEU A 412 13.25 19.70 6.87
N SER A 413 13.71 19.96 8.11
CA SER A 413 14.55 21.13 8.39
C SER A 413 16.01 20.96 7.93
N ASN A 414 16.39 19.79 7.41
CA ASN A 414 17.77 19.48 7.02
C ASN A 414 17.87 18.64 5.74
N GLY A 415 19.11 18.48 5.26
CA GLY A 415 19.39 17.80 3.99
C GLY A 415 19.10 16.30 3.99
N LEU A 416 19.21 15.63 5.15
CA LEU A 416 18.95 14.20 5.27
C LEU A 416 17.45 13.89 5.14
N GLY A 417 16.60 14.59 5.88
CA GLY A 417 15.15 14.42 5.75
C GLY A 417 14.62 14.80 4.36
N LYS A 418 15.12 15.89 3.76
CA LYS A 418 14.80 16.24 2.36
C LYS A 418 15.28 15.19 1.34
N ALA A 419 16.33 14.42 1.64
CA ALA A 419 16.75 13.32 0.79
C ALA A 419 15.76 12.15 0.89
N PHE A 420 15.33 11.78 2.10
CA PHE A 420 14.31 10.74 2.30
C PHE A 420 12.95 11.13 1.71
N GLN A 421 12.54 12.40 1.81
CA GLN A 421 11.32 12.87 1.15
C GLN A 421 11.38 12.68 -0.37
N ARG A 422 12.54 12.97 -1.00
CA ARG A 422 12.74 12.72 -2.44
C ARG A 422 12.76 11.23 -2.81
N LEU A 423 12.99 10.35 -1.83
CA LEU A 423 12.87 8.90 -2.01
C LEU A 423 11.43 8.40 -1.76
N GLY A 424 10.48 9.30 -1.51
CA GLY A 424 9.05 8.99 -1.40
C GLY A 424 8.57 8.73 0.03
N TYR A 425 9.40 8.98 1.05
CA TYR A 425 9.00 8.80 2.44
C TYR A 425 8.24 10.01 2.99
N ASP A 426 7.28 9.76 3.87
CA ASP A 426 6.66 10.80 4.69
C ASP A 426 7.59 11.17 5.85
N VAL A 427 8.16 12.37 5.77
CA VAL A 427 9.19 12.85 6.71
C VAL A 427 8.61 13.89 7.65
N ALA A 428 8.97 13.79 8.93
CA ALA A 428 8.52 14.73 9.95
C ALA A 428 8.79 16.20 9.56
N SER A 429 7.80 17.06 9.80
CA SER A 429 7.84 18.47 9.39
C SER A 429 8.92 19.29 10.14
N SER A 430 9.26 18.90 11.36
CA SER A 430 10.22 19.59 12.22
C SER A 430 11.05 18.61 13.07
N PRO A 431 12.14 19.05 13.74
CA PRO A 431 12.93 18.21 14.63
C PRO A 431 12.22 17.70 15.90
N THR A 432 11.07 18.28 16.24
CA THR A 432 10.34 17.97 17.48
C THR A 432 8.97 17.33 17.22
N THR A 433 8.58 17.15 15.96
CA THR A 433 7.33 16.48 15.56
C THR A 433 7.61 15.06 15.05
N GLN A 434 6.62 14.17 15.17
CA GLN A 434 6.66 12.81 14.62
C GLN A 434 5.39 12.57 13.80
N ASP A 435 5.18 13.46 12.84
CA ASP A 435 4.06 13.51 11.90
C ASP A 435 4.38 12.85 10.54
N GLY A 436 5.50 12.12 10.46
CA GLY A 436 5.88 11.28 9.33
C GLY A 436 6.17 9.84 9.76
N GLU A 437 6.42 8.95 8.79
CA GLU A 437 6.65 7.52 9.03
C GLU A 437 8.07 7.21 9.53
N LEU A 438 9.04 8.07 9.21
CA LEU A 438 10.44 7.86 9.59
C LEU A 438 10.73 8.28 11.03
N ARG A 439 11.66 7.57 11.69
CA ARG A 439 12.03 7.80 13.10
C ARG A 439 12.78 9.14 13.28
N ASN A 440 12.06 10.20 13.64
CA ASN A 440 12.63 11.52 13.97
C ASN A 440 12.88 11.68 15.48
N LYS A 441 13.68 10.80 16.07
CA LYS A 441 14.00 10.83 17.52
C LYS A 441 15.29 11.60 17.78
N LYS A 442 15.37 12.33 18.90
CA LYS A 442 16.63 12.90 19.40
C LYS A 442 17.67 11.80 19.63
N GLY A 443 18.85 11.96 19.03
CA GLY A 443 19.93 10.98 19.08
C GLY A 443 19.80 9.84 18.06
N PHE A 444 18.84 9.89 17.14
CA PHE A 444 18.82 9.03 15.96
C PHE A 444 19.10 9.89 14.72
N THR A 445 20.32 9.78 14.18
CA THR A 445 20.81 10.63 13.10
C THR A 445 21.32 9.81 11.92
N GLY A 446 21.82 10.48 10.87
CA GLY A 446 22.48 9.82 9.76
C GLY A 446 23.64 8.91 10.18
N GLU A 447 24.31 9.21 11.29
CA GLU A 447 25.35 8.35 11.86
C GLU A 447 24.80 6.98 12.29
N ASN A 448 23.65 6.95 12.97
CA ASN A 448 22.99 5.70 13.36
C ASN A 448 22.53 4.90 12.14
N ILE A 449 22.00 5.57 11.11
CA ILE A 449 21.65 4.89 9.85
C ILE A 449 22.89 4.23 9.26
N TYR A 450 24.01 4.95 9.25
CA TYR A 450 25.27 4.44 8.76
C TYR A 450 25.78 3.24 9.59
N SER A 451 25.97 3.39 10.90
CA SER A 451 26.61 2.38 11.76
C SER A 451 25.72 1.18 12.05
N ASP A 452 24.44 1.43 12.32
CA ASP A 452 23.54 0.43 12.91
C ASP A 452 22.77 -0.34 11.82
N LEU A 453 22.68 0.22 10.61
CA LEU A 453 21.91 -0.37 9.50
C LEU A 453 22.79 -0.69 8.28
N LEU A 454 23.58 0.27 7.77
CA LEU A 454 24.26 0.11 6.48
C LEU A 454 25.55 -0.71 6.57
N VAL A 455 26.46 -0.34 7.48
CA VAL A 455 27.76 -1.03 7.65
C VAL A 455 27.76 -2.02 8.80
N TYR A 456 26.57 -2.39 9.29
CA TYR A 456 26.43 -3.36 10.37
C TYR A 456 27.00 -4.72 9.99
N LYS A 457 27.66 -5.38 10.95
CA LYS A 457 28.25 -6.73 10.78
C LYS A 457 27.27 -7.79 11.26
N HIS A 458 26.67 -8.50 10.32
CA HIS A 458 25.77 -9.60 10.58
C HIS A 458 26.54 -10.90 10.84
N ASN A 459 26.08 -11.69 11.81
CA ASN A 459 26.58 -13.05 12.03
C ASN A 459 25.92 -14.00 11.01
N THR A 460 26.71 -14.91 10.42
CA THR A 460 26.21 -15.92 9.47
C THR A 460 25.50 -17.10 10.14
N GLY A 461 25.53 -17.19 11.47
CA GLY A 461 25.08 -18.37 12.23
C GLY A 461 26.00 -19.58 12.07
N LYS A 462 27.11 -19.45 11.34
CA LYS A 462 28.09 -20.51 11.06
C LYS A 462 29.48 -20.09 11.53
N GLY A 463 29.75 -20.32 12.82
CA GLY A 463 31.00 -19.94 13.48
C GLY A 463 31.17 -18.41 13.59
N ASP A 464 32.42 -17.94 13.68
CA ASP A 464 32.74 -16.51 13.86
C ASP A 464 32.71 -15.69 12.56
N LYS A 465 32.14 -16.23 11.49
CA LYS A 465 32.07 -15.55 10.20
C LYS A 465 30.99 -14.48 10.22
N THR A 466 31.39 -13.26 9.91
CA THR A 466 30.49 -12.10 9.75
C THR A 466 30.48 -11.60 8.32
N TYR A 467 29.40 -10.91 7.94
CA TYR A 467 29.29 -10.22 6.66
C TYR A 467 28.67 -8.84 6.84
N GLN A 468 28.91 -7.95 5.88
CA GLN A 468 28.26 -6.65 5.80
C GLN A 468 27.46 -6.57 4.51
N LEU A 469 26.26 -5.99 4.55
CA LEU A 469 25.47 -5.76 3.35
C LEU A 469 26.13 -4.69 2.46
N VAL A 470 26.57 -3.60 3.09
CA VAL A 470 27.33 -2.49 2.49
C VAL A 470 28.61 -2.31 3.30
N SER A 471 29.72 -1.97 2.66
CA SER A 471 31.04 -1.82 3.30
C SER A 471 31.67 -0.46 3.00
N ASP A 472 32.51 0.01 3.92
CA ASP A 472 33.34 1.20 3.66
C ASP A 472 34.32 1.01 2.51
N ASP A 473 34.77 -0.22 2.31
CA ASP A 473 35.70 -0.59 1.26
C ASP A 473 35.02 -0.78 -0.12
N ASP A 474 33.68 -0.62 -0.25
CA ASP A 474 32.96 -0.81 -1.52
C ASP A 474 33.44 0.07 -2.69
N ASP A 475 34.01 1.23 -2.38
CA ASP A 475 34.59 2.14 -3.37
C ASP A 475 36.08 1.86 -3.65
N ASN A 476 36.72 1.01 -2.85
CA ASN A 476 38.12 0.67 -2.99
C ASN A 476 38.30 -0.42 -4.05
N LYS A 477 38.97 -0.09 -5.16
CA LYS A 477 39.18 -1.03 -6.28
C LYS A 477 40.12 -2.18 -5.95
N GLU A 478 41.00 -2.02 -4.96
CA GLU A 478 42.04 -3.00 -4.59
C GLU A 478 41.55 -3.98 -3.51
N LYS A 479 40.58 -3.59 -2.67
CA LYS A 479 40.08 -4.40 -1.54
C LYS A 479 38.77 -5.13 -1.86
N LYS A 480 38.72 -5.83 -2.99
CA LYS A 480 37.50 -6.52 -3.46
C LYS A 480 36.99 -7.58 -2.49
N ASP A 481 37.89 -8.19 -1.72
CA ASP A 481 37.60 -9.15 -0.65
C ASP A 481 36.85 -8.54 0.54
N LYS A 482 36.89 -7.21 0.69
CA LYS A 482 36.24 -6.46 1.77
C LYS A 482 34.96 -5.74 1.34
N HIS A 483 34.55 -5.91 0.09
CA HIS A 483 33.28 -5.35 -0.40
C HIS A 483 32.10 -5.99 0.35
N GLY A 484 31.04 -5.22 0.58
CA GLY A 484 29.78 -5.73 1.10
C GLY A 484 29.10 -6.66 0.10
N VAL A 485 28.16 -7.46 0.59
CA VAL A 485 27.45 -8.47 -0.21
C VAL A 485 26.81 -7.85 -1.45
N ILE A 486 26.14 -6.70 -1.31
CA ILE A 486 25.44 -6.04 -2.42
C ILE A 486 26.42 -5.63 -3.53
N ARG A 487 27.58 -5.08 -3.17
CA ARG A 487 28.63 -4.67 -4.11
C ARG A 487 29.25 -5.87 -4.83
N GLN A 488 29.47 -6.98 -4.11
CA GLN A 488 29.97 -8.22 -4.70
C GLN A 488 28.97 -8.79 -5.72
N LEU A 489 27.69 -8.90 -5.36
CA LEU A 489 26.64 -9.36 -6.26
C LEU A 489 26.55 -8.48 -7.51
N ASN A 490 26.59 -7.15 -7.36
CA ASN A 490 26.59 -6.23 -8.50
C ASN A 490 27.85 -6.40 -9.38
N THR A 491 28.99 -6.79 -8.80
CA THR A 491 30.20 -7.09 -9.57
C THR A 491 30.03 -8.37 -10.38
N HIS A 492 29.37 -9.39 -9.82
CA HIS A 492 29.01 -10.60 -10.54
C HIS A 492 27.99 -10.35 -11.64
N LEU A 493 27.01 -9.47 -11.41
CA LEU A 493 26.06 -9.02 -12.42
C LEU A 493 26.76 -8.36 -13.61
N GLY A 494 27.74 -7.48 -13.35
CA GLY A 494 28.58 -6.92 -14.43
C GLY A 494 29.32 -8.00 -15.22
N ARG A 495 29.85 -9.05 -14.57
CA ARG A 495 30.48 -10.19 -15.26
C ARG A 495 29.47 -10.98 -16.10
N TYR A 496 28.25 -11.17 -15.59
CA TYR A 496 27.17 -11.81 -16.33
C TYR A 496 26.87 -11.07 -17.64
N TYR A 497 26.87 -9.73 -17.63
CA TYR A 497 26.73 -8.95 -18.86
C TYR A 497 27.86 -9.22 -19.85
N TYR A 498 29.13 -9.14 -19.41
CA TYR A 498 30.27 -9.46 -20.27
C TYR A 498 30.12 -10.86 -20.90
N VAL A 499 29.85 -11.90 -20.08
CA VAL A 499 29.68 -13.29 -20.55
C VAL A 499 28.55 -13.40 -21.57
N SER A 500 27.46 -12.65 -21.39
CA SER A 500 26.31 -12.65 -22.30
C SER A 500 26.63 -12.09 -23.70
N HIS A 501 27.75 -11.38 -23.86
CA HIS A 501 28.23 -10.87 -25.16
C HIS A 501 29.41 -11.68 -25.74
N TYR A 502 29.89 -12.73 -25.04
CA TYR A 502 30.88 -13.66 -25.58
C TYR A 502 30.27 -14.69 -26.54
N TYR A 503 28.98 -15.02 -26.37
CA TYR A 503 28.30 -15.98 -27.22
C TYR A 503 28.12 -15.42 -28.63
N ILE A 504 28.54 -16.18 -29.63
CA ILE A 504 28.32 -15.87 -31.04
C ILE A 504 27.04 -16.59 -31.48
N PRO A 505 25.95 -15.85 -31.78
CA PRO A 505 24.72 -16.46 -32.27
C PRO A 505 24.97 -17.19 -33.59
N PRO A 506 24.29 -18.33 -33.88
CA PRO A 506 24.43 -19.04 -35.15
C PRO A 506 24.03 -18.19 -36.36
N ASN A 507 23.08 -17.28 -36.17
CA ASN A 507 22.56 -16.35 -37.19
C ASN A 507 22.51 -14.93 -36.61
N PRO A 508 23.66 -14.24 -36.49
CA PRO A 508 23.72 -12.94 -35.86
C PRO A 508 23.06 -11.88 -36.76
N LYS A 509 22.35 -10.93 -36.15
CA LYS A 509 21.57 -9.91 -36.85
C LYS A 509 22.23 -8.55 -36.79
N SER A 510 22.21 -7.80 -37.89
CA SER A 510 22.58 -6.38 -37.85
C SER A 510 21.49 -5.56 -37.15
N PRO A 511 21.86 -4.52 -36.38
CA PRO A 511 20.86 -3.61 -35.80
C PRO A 511 20.07 -2.91 -36.94
N SER A 512 18.74 -3.03 -36.90
CA SER A 512 17.87 -2.64 -38.01
C SER A 512 16.86 -1.54 -37.68
N ASN A 513 16.77 -1.13 -36.41
CA ASN A 513 15.91 -0.06 -35.93
C ASN A 513 16.57 0.61 -34.70
N ILE A 514 15.97 1.71 -34.22
CA ILE A 514 16.51 2.48 -33.09
C ILE A 514 16.65 1.63 -31.83
N TYR A 515 15.68 0.75 -31.55
CA TYR A 515 15.73 -0.15 -30.39
C TYR A 515 16.92 -1.12 -30.47
N HIS A 516 17.13 -1.78 -31.61
CA HIS A 516 18.28 -2.65 -31.84
C HIS A 516 19.60 -1.86 -31.82
N LEU A 517 19.62 -0.63 -32.32
CA LEU A 517 20.80 0.23 -32.29
C LEU A 517 21.21 0.60 -30.85
N LEU A 518 20.25 0.99 -30.01
CA LEU A 518 20.52 1.28 -28.60
C LEU A 518 21.02 0.05 -27.85
N GLN A 519 20.41 -1.12 -28.07
CA GLN A 519 20.90 -2.38 -27.49
C GLN A 519 22.28 -2.76 -28.02
N TRP A 520 22.53 -2.54 -29.30
CA TRP A 520 23.83 -2.80 -29.90
C TRP A 520 24.91 -1.88 -29.31
N LEU A 521 24.64 -0.59 -29.13
CA LEU A 521 25.57 0.34 -28.50
C LEU A 521 25.87 -0.04 -27.05
N LEU A 522 24.83 -0.39 -26.28
CA LEU A 522 25.02 -0.85 -24.91
C LEU A 522 25.82 -2.15 -24.86
N GLY A 523 25.46 -3.12 -25.71
CA GLY A 523 26.16 -4.39 -25.79
C GLY A 523 27.59 -4.28 -26.31
N LEU A 524 27.88 -3.29 -27.17
CA LEU A 524 29.23 -2.98 -27.63
C LEU A 524 30.15 -2.73 -26.44
N TYR A 525 29.72 -2.01 -25.39
CA TYR A 525 30.53 -1.77 -24.19
C TYR A 525 30.95 -3.04 -23.46
N PHE A 526 30.08 -4.05 -23.44
CA PHE A 526 30.34 -5.35 -22.80
C PHE A 526 30.97 -6.37 -23.75
N ASN A 527 31.07 -6.06 -25.05
CA ASN A 527 31.67 -6.94 -26.03
C ASN A 527 33.22 -6.87 -25.95
N PRO A 528 33.94 -8.00 -26.12
CA PRO A 528 35.40 -8.00 -26.16
C PRO A 528 36.03 -7.00 -27.14
N ILE A 529 35.37 -6.71 -28.27
CA ILE A 529 35.87 -5.78 -29.30
C ILE A 529 35.99 -4.33 -28.82
N TYR A 530 35.27 -3.94 -27.76
CA TYR A 530 35.26 -2.58 -27.22
C TYR A 530 36.65 -2.06 -26.89
N SER A 531 37.42 -2.89 -26.17
CA SER A 531 38.78 -2.54 -25.75
C SER A 531 39.71 -2.36 -26.95
N THR A 532 39.60 -3.25 -27.94
CA THR A 532 40.37 -3.19 -29.19
C THR A 532 40.00 -1.97 -30.02
N LEU A 533 38.70 -1.63 -30.10
CA LEU A 533 38.22 -0.42 -30.77
C LEU A 533 38.77 0.85 -30.11
N GLY A 534 38.79 0.89 -28.78
CA GLY A 534 39.37 2.00 -28.04
C GLY A 534 40.86 2.21 -28.35
N GLU A 535 41.65 1.14 -28.49
CA GLU A 535 43.05 1.26 -28.89
C GLU A 535 43.21 1.64 -30.38
N TYR A 536 42.35 1.14 -31.26
CA TYR A 536 42.33 1.50 -32.67
C TYR A 536 42.09 3.00 -32.89
N PHE A 537 41.40 3.70 -31.97
CA PHE A 537 41.24 5.15 -32.07
C PHE A 537 42.55 5.92 -32.17
N LYS A 538 43.67 5.40 -31.63
CA LYS A 538 44.99 6.05 -31.81
C LYS A 538 45.39 6.10 -33.28
N GLU A 539 45.03 5.08 -34.06
CA GLU A 539 45.40 4.95 -35.48
C GLU A 539 44.64 5.92 -36.39
N LEU A 540 43.55 6.54 -35.88
CA LEU A 540 42.79 7.57 -36.59
C LEU A 540 43.49 8.94 -36.59
N PHE A 541 44.59 9.09 -35.84
CA PHE A 541 45.33 10.35 -35.68
C PHE A 541 46.71 10.23 -36.32
N GLU A 542 47.18 11.28 -36.99
CA GLU A 542 48.54 11.30 -37.52
C GLU A 542 49.60 11.21 -36.42
N LYS A 543 50.70 10.51 -36.70
CA LYS A 543 51.85 10.47 -35.79
C LYS A 543 52.58 11.80 -35.80
N PRO A 544 52.96 12.35 -34.64
CA PRO A 544 53.88 13.48 -34.59
C PRO A 544 55.25 13.10 -35.15
N GLU A 545 56.00 14.09 -35.65
CA GLU A 545 57.31 13.89 -36.31
C GLU A 545 58.29 13.04 -35.50
N ASN A 546 58.38 13.28 -34.19
CA ASN A 546 59.24 12.56 -33.27
C ASN A 546 58.80 11.10 -32.97
N TYR A 547 57.67 10.67 -33.53
CA TYR A 547 57.12 9.33 -33.35
C TYR A 547 56.81 8.59 -34.66
N LYS A 548 57.19 9.12 -35.83
CA LYS A 548 56.87 8.51 -37.14
C LYS A 548 57.20 7.02 -37.24
N ASP A 549 58.37 6.62 -36.72
CA ASP A 549 58.87 5.26 -36.77
C ASP A 549 58.34 4.35 -35.64
N LYS A 550 57.62 4.91 -34.65
CA LYS A 550 57.06 4.12 -33.53
C LYS A 550 55.72 3.49 -33.89
N LYS A 551 55.41 2.35 -33.29
CA LYS A 551 54.04 1.76 -33.38
C LYS A 551 53.06 2.59 -32.56
N TYR A 552 51.79 2.67 -32.97
CA TYR A 552 50.76 3.40 -32.20
C TYR A 552 50.59 2.87 -30.76
N SER A 553 50.85 1.58 -30.53
CA SER A 553 50.84 0.97 -29.19
C SER A 553 51.88 1.55 -28.23
N GLU A 554 52.95 2.17 -28.75
CA GLU A 554 54.05 2.76 -27.97
C GLU A 554 53.91 4.28 -27.77
N ILE A 555 52.90 4.88 -28.40
CA ILE A 555 52.64 6.32 -28.34
C ILE A 555 51.58 6.57 -27.26
N ASP A 556 51.91 7.42 -26.30
CA ASP A 556 50.94 7.87 -25.30
C ASP A 556 49.84 8.68 -25.98
N GLU A 557 48.58 8.42 -25.61
CA GLU A 557 47.41 9.05 -26.26
C GLU A 557 47.37 10.58 -26.11
N SER A 558 48.09 11.16 -25.14
CA SER A 558 48.23 12.62 -25.01
C SER A 558 49.07 13.27 -26.12
N GLN A 559 49.89 12.47 -26.81
CA GLN A 559 50.76 12.93 -27.90
C GLN A 559 50.03 12.94 -29.25
N LEU A 560 48.84 12.33 -29.32
CA LEU A 560 48.02 12.26 -30.53
C LEU A 560 46.90 13.30 -30.44
N SER A 561 46.73 14.09 -31.50
CA SER A 561 45.64 15.06 -31.57
C SER A 561 45.34 15.49 -33.00
N LEU A 562 44.08 15.75 -33.27
CA LEU A 562 43.63 16.46 -34.45
C LEU A 562 43.31 17.90 -34.06
N LEU A 563 43.99 18.85 -34.69
CA LEU A 563 43.73 20.27 -34.54
C LEU A 563 42.49 20.63 -35.36
N ALA A 564 41.32 20.62 -34.72
CA ALA A 564 40.08 21.19 -35.25
C ALA A 564 39.74 22.49 -34.49
N THR A 565 38.52 23.03 -34.65
CA THR A 565 38.01 24.14 -33.83
C THR A 565 38.14 23.87 -32.32
N THR A 566 38.11 22.60 -31.93
CA THR A 566 38.54 22.10 -30.62
C THR A 566 39.55 20.96 -30.84
N THR A 567 40.56 20.86 -29.97
CA THR A 567 41.54 19.75 -30.04
C THR A 567 40.85 18.45 -29.71
N ILE A 568 40.78 17.53 -30.69
CA ILE A 568 40.24 16.17 -30.50
C ILE A 568 41.41 15.24 -30.20
N ARG A 569 41.25 14.35 -29.22
CA ARG A 569 42.26 13.36 -28.81
C ARG A 569 41.65 11.95 -28.82
N PRO A 570 42.47 10.88 -28.90
CA PRO A 570 41.96 9.51 -28.78
C PRO A 570 41.15 9.29 -27.49
N LYS A 571 41.57 9.90 -26.38
CA LYS A 571 40.84 9.90 -25.12
C LYS A 571 39.42 10.47 -25.24
N THR A 572 39.26 11.59 -25.97
CA THR A 572 37.94 12.19 -26.21
C THR A 572 37.01 11.21 -26.91
N LEU A 573 37.52 10.45 -27.89
CA LEU A 573 36.73 9.43 -28.59
C LEU A 573 36.38 8.25 -27.67
N LYS A 574 37.34 7.76 -26.86
CA LYS A 574 37.11 6.69 -25.86
C LYS A 574 36.04 7.09 -24.84
N ASP A 575 36.14 8.30 -24.29
CA ASP A 575 35.22 8.82 -23.28
C ASP A 575 33.81 9.04 -23.90
N THR A 576 33.74 9.58 -25.11
CA THR A 576 32.47 9.78 -25.82
C THR A 576 31.80 8.46 -26.18
N LEU A 577 32.55 7.48 -26.70
CA LEU A 577 32.02 6.15 -27.00
C LEU A 577 31.46 5.49 -25.74
N ARG A 578 32.20 5.57 -24.62
CA ARG A 578 31.74 5.06 -23.33
C ARG A 578 30.40 5.67 -22.93
N LEU A 579 30.28 6.99 -23.01
CA LEU A 579 29.05 7.70 -22.65
C LEU A 579 27.88 7.25 -23.53
N VAL A 580 28.05 7.28 -24.86
CA VAL A 580 26.99 6.87 -25.79
C VAL A 580 26.54 5.42 -25.55
N CYS A 581 27.46 4.50 -25.28
CA CYS A 581 27.11 3.12 -24.94
C CYS A 581 26.29 3.02 -23.65
N LEU A 582 26.67 3.74 -22.59
CA LEU A 582 25.99 3.68 -21.29
C LEU A 582 24.66 4.43 -21.29
N ASP A 583 24.60 5.61 -21.92
CA ASP A 583 23.38 6.42 -22.08
C ASP A 583 22.32 5.69 -22.92
N SER A 584 22.72 4.70 -23.72
CA SER A 584 21.80 3.82 -24.44
C SER A 584 20.96 2.97 -23.47
N ALA A 585 21.51 2.56 -22.32
CA ALA A 585 20.74 1.87 -21.29
C ALA A 585 19.67 2.79 -20.67
N ASP A 586 20.07 4.01 -20.30
CA ASP A 586 19.15 5.00 -19.73
C ASP A 586 18.02 5.35 -20.69
N THR A 587 18.34 5.48 -21.98
CA THR A 587 17.35 5.73 -23.04
C THR A 587 16.36 4.55 -23.17
N LEU A 588 16.86 3.31 -23.19
CA LEU A 588 16.00 2.12 -23.24
C LEU A 588 15.09 2.03 -22.02
N ILE A 589 15.63 2.25 -20.81
CA ILE A 589 14.88 2.21 -19.56
C ILE A 589 13.87 3.36 -19.47
N ALA A 590 14.18 4.55 -20.00
CA ALA A 590 13.25 5.67 -20.01
C ALA A 590 12.00 5.39 -20.86
N PHE A 591 12.15 4.71 -22.00
CA PHE A 591 11.03 4.38 -22.88
C PHE A 591 10.29 3.10 -22.49
N LEU A 592 11.00 2.07 -22.05
CA LEU A 592 10.44 0.73 -21.81
C LEU A 592 10.21 0.43 -20.32
N GLY A 593 10.71 1.28 -19.44
CA GLY A 593 10.69 1.07 -18.00
C GLY A 593 11.72 0.02 -17.53
N HIS A 594 11.68 -0.27 -16.23
CA HIS A 594 12.54 -1.28 -15.61
C HIS A 594 12.03 -2.72 -15.80
N GLY A 595 10.77 -2.87 -16.23
CA GLY A 595 10.14 -4.16 -16.51
C GLY A 595 8.64 -4.13 -16.28
N HIS A 596 7.91 -4.86 -17.10
CA HIS A 596 6.46 -5.10 -16.96
C HIS A 596 6.12 -6.51 -17.46
N PRO A 597 4.94 -7.06 -17.09
CA PRO A 597 4.58 -8.45 -17.41
C PRO A 597 4.65 -8.81 -18.90
N ASP A 598 4.17 -7.90 -19.75
CA ASP A 598 4.18 -8.08 -21.22
C ASP A 598 5.47 -7.59 -21.89
N GLY A 599 6.50 -7.29 -21.09
CA GLY A 599 7.66 -6.52 -21.50
C GLY A 599 8.98 -7.22 -21.25
N ARG A 600 10.03 -6.39 -21.25
CA ARG A 600 11.40 -6.82 -20.99
C ARG A 600 11.88 -6.23 -19.68
N TYR A 601 12.53 -7.04 -18.85
CA TYR A 601 13.19 -6.56 -17.64
C TYR A 601 14.49 -5.87 -18.01
N ALA A 602 14.82 -4.76 -17.35
CA ALA A 602 15.95 -3.92 -17.75
C ALA A 602 17.30 -4.66 -17.74
N VAL A 603 17.47 -5.67 -16.89
CA VAL A 603 18.65 -6.55 -16.91
C VAL A 603 18.92 -7.17 -18.29
N ASP A 604 17.88 -7.45 -19.07
CA ASP A 604 18.03 -8.07 -20.39
C ASP A 604 18.60 -7.09 -21.43
N PHE A 605 18.45 -5.77 -21.27
CA PHE A 605 19.02 -4.78 -22.18
C PHE A 605 20.55 -4.85 -22.20
N TYR A 606 21.16 -5.26 -21.09
CA TYR A 606 22.60 -5.41 -20.93
C TYR A 606 23.15 -6.71 -21.54
N THR A 607 22.29 -7.55 -22.13
CA THR A 607 22.65 -8.88 -22.66
C THR A 607 22.32 -9.00 -24.15
N ASN A 608 22.98 -9.91 -24.88
CA ASN A 608 22.73 -10.10 -26.32
C ASN A 608 21.52 -11.00 -26.61
N THR A 609 20.38 -10.71 -25.98
CA THR A 609 19.16 -11.53 -26.11
C THR A 609 18.56 -11.52 -27.52
N ASP A 610 18.73 -10.43 -28.27
CA ASP A 610 18.24 -10.31 -29.65
C ASP A 610 19.20 -10.89 -30.70
N GLY A 611 20.36 -11.40 -30.27
CA GLY A 611 21.35 -12.04 -31.14
C GLY A 611 21.98 -11.08 -32.13
N LEU A 612 22.31 -9.87 -31.69
CA LEU A 612 22.93 -8.84 -32.50
C LEU A 612 24.39 -9.19 -32.82
N SER A 613 24.81 -8.82 -34.03
CA SER A 613 26.15 -9.05 -34.55
C SER A 613 27.11 -7.96 -34.09
N TYR A 614 28.23 -8.36 -33.50
CA TYR A 614 29.38 -7.49 -33.24
C TYR A 614 30.47 -7.92 -34.21
N LEU A 615 30.81 -7.03 -35.15
CA LEU A 615 31.76 -7.34 -36.22
C LEU A 615 33.16 -7.63 -35.64
N ALA A 616 33.89 -8.54 -36.27
CA ALA A 616 35.13 -9.11 -35.71
C ALA A 616 36.34 -8.14 -35.70
N THR A 617 36.25 -6.97 -36.34
CA THR A 617 37.38 -6.02 -36.44
C THR A 617 36.94 -4.57 -36.16
N PRO A 618 37.80 -3.73 -35.56
CA PRO A 618 37.49 -2.32 -35.27
C PRO A 618 37.08 -1.51 -36.50
N VAL A 619 37.73 -1.75 -37.64
CA VAL A 619 37.42 -1.09 -38.92
C VAL A 619 36.00 -1.42 -39.37
N ASN A 620 35.59 -2.68 -39.27
CA ASN A 620 34.24 -3.10 -39.64
C ASN A 620 33.20 -2.50 -38.70
N VAL A 621 33.49 -2.41 -37.40
CA VAL A 621 32.61 -1.76 -36.41
C VAL A 621 32.40 -0.27 -36.71
N LEU A 622 33.44 0.44 -37.15
CA LEU A 622 33.36 1.88 -37.47
C LEU A 622 32.71 2.20 -38.82
N THR A 623 32.75 1.26 -39.76
CA THR A 623 32.22 1.44 -41.12
C THR A 623 30.80 0.89 -41.28
N CYS A 624 30.26 0.22 -40.25
CA CYS A 624 28.92 -0.35 -40.27
C CYS A 624 27.86 0.69 -39.88
N TRP A 625 27.72 1.75 -40.68
CA TRP A 625 26.59 2.71 -40.67
C TRP A 625 26.39 3.32 -42.05
#